data_AF-A0A4Y9FQJ7-F1
#
_entry.id   AF-A0A4Y9FQJ7-F1
#
_cell.length_a   1.000
_cell.length_b   1.000
_cell.length_c   1.000
_cell.angle_alpha   90.00
_cell.angle_beta   90.00
_cell.angle_gamma   90.00
#
_symmetry.space_group_name_H-M   'P 1'
#
loop_
_entity.id
_entity.type
_entity.pdbx_description
1 polymer ?
#
loop_
_entity_poly.entity_id
_entity_poly.type
_entity_poly.pdbx_seq_one_letter_code
_entity_poly.pdbx_strand_id
1 'polypeptide(L)'
;MTYSIRQLANLSSISTRTLRYYEEIGLLLPTYKNEGGYRFYGEQEVDRLQQILFYKERGFELKQIKDFLDRKDLDPLRSLEDHLADLHAKKERIEAMIENLMRTIQAQKGYRSMTASEKFQAFKDRLIQENEATYGTELRERYGDEEVKQANQHFAQMSEENHQRWQELDQEIKRLLQKALAENWKPEDENSRKIVQLHKEWLQVTDKHYSATKHIGIAQLYIVDERFTAYYDEAQQGCAAFLTDSIRYWAKLID
;
A
#
# COMPACT_ATOMS: atom_id res chain seq x y z
N MET A 1 -49.69 39.11 -16.74
CA MET A 1 -50.14 38.24 -17.87
C MET A 1 -50.04 36.76 -17.49
N THR A 2 -50.63 35.84 -18.25
CA THR A 2 -50.54 34.37 -17.99
C THR A 2 -49.96 33.62 -19.18
N TYR A 3 -49.09 32.66 -18.92
CA TYR A 3 -48.41 31.83 -19.91
C TYR A 3 -48.92 30.40 -19.87
N SER A 4 -49.20 29.82 -21.05
CA SER A 4 -49.40 28.37 -21.16
C SER A 4 -48.09 27.62 -20.88
N ILE A 5 -48.18 26.35 -20.51
CA ILE A 5 -47.00 25.50 -20.28
C ILE A 5 -46.00 25.49 -21.46
N ARG A 6 -46.48 25.58 -22.71
CA ARG A 6 -45.61 25.64 -23.89
C ARG A 6 -44.90 26.98 -24.02
N GLN A 7 -45.61 28.07 -23.76
CA GLN A 7 -45.01 29.42 -23.77
C GLN A 7 -43.96 29.55 -22.66
N LEU A 8 -44.26 29.08 -21.46
CA LEU A 8 -43.33 29.12 -20.34
C LEU A 8 -42.09 28.26 -20.60
N ALA A 9 -42.27 27.04 -21.11
CA ALA A 9 -41.18 26.15 -21.52
C ALA A 9 -40.25 26.80 -22.55
N ASN A 10 -40.82 27.43 -23.58
CA ASN A 10 -40.04 28.13 -24.60
C ASN A 10 -39.29 29.35 -24.02
N LEU A 11 -39.96 30.14 -23.19
CA LEU A 11 -39.37 31.33 -22.56
C LEU A 11 -38.17 31.00 -21.66
N SER A 12 -38.27 29.90 -20.92
CA SER A 12 -37.27 29.47 -19.94
C SER A 12 -36.30 28.41 -20.49
N SER A 13 -36.44 28.03 -21.76
CA SER A 13 -35.63 27.00 -22.44
C SER A 13 -35.58 25.65 -21.72
N ILE A 14 -36.64 25.29 -20.97
CA ILE A 14 -36.80 23.96 -20.37
C ILE A 14 -37.96 23.21 -21.02
N SER A 15 -37.94 21.89 -20.91
CA SER A 15 -39.00 21.07 -21.49
C SER A 15 -40.33 21.21 -20.74
N THR A 16 -41.45 21.06 -21.45
CA THR A 16 -42.77 20.94 -20.80
C THR A 16 -42.85 19.72 -19.86
N ARG A 17 -42.01 18.70 -20.07
CA ARG A 17 -41.86 17.55 -19.17
C ARG A 17 -41.24 17.99 -17.83
N THR A 18 -40.22 18.84 -17.85
CA THR A 18 -39.58 19.40 -16.65
C THR A 18 -40.57 20.22 -15.83
N LEU A 19 -41.37 21.08 -16.48
CA LEU A 19 -42.41 21.85 -15.78
C LEU A 19 -43.47 20.95 -15.12
N ARG A 20 -43.92 19.89 -15.81
CA ARG A 20 -44.83 18.90 -15.21
C ARG A 20 -44.21 18.18 -14.01
N TYR A 21 -42.93 17.85 -14.10
CA TYR A 21 -42.22 17.23 -12.98
C TYR A 21 -42.07 18.19 -11.79
N TYR A 22 -41.81 19.48 -12.03
CA TYR A 22 -41.77 20.48 -10.97
C TYR A 22 -43.13 20.66 -10.30
N GLU A 23 -44.23 20.56 -11.03
CA GLU A 23 -45.58 20.52 -10.45
C GLU A 23 -45.77 19.26 -9.60
N GLU A 24 -45.37 18.08 -10.11
CA GLU A 24 -45.51 16.79 -9.41
C GLU A 24 -44.80 16.78 -8.05
N ILE A 25 -43.60 17.34 -7.96
CA ILE A 25 -42.85 17.45 -6.70
C ILE A 25 -43.26 18.68 -5.87
N GLY A 26 -44.21 19.47 -6.35
CA GLY A 26 -44.72 20.68 -5.71
C GLY A 26 -43.71 21.84 -5.64
N LEU A 27 -42.72 21.86 -6.53
CA LEU A 27 -41.71 22.92 -6.61
C LEU A 27 -42.22 24.16 -7.35
N LEU A 28 -43.01 23.96 -8.41
CA LEU A 28 -43.66 25.02 -9.17
C LEU A 28 -45.08 24.60 -9.54
N LEU A 29 -46.08 25.29 -8.99
CA LEU A 29 -47.49 25.01 -9.27
C LEU A 29 -48.03 26.02 -10.29
N PRO A 30 -48.96 25.62 -11.17
CA PRO A 30 -49.65 26.57 -12.04
C PRO A 30 -50.58 27.46 -11.22
N THR A 31 -50.76 28.71 -11.66
CA THR A 31 -51.73 29.64 -11.06
C THR A 31 -53.15 29.06 -11.09
N TYR A 32 -53.51 28.45 -12.23
CA TYR A 32 -54.76 27.72 -12.37
C TYR A 32 -54.69 26.70 -13.51
N LYS A 33 -55.68 25.80 -13.53
CA LYS A 33 -56.00 24.94 -14.67
C LYS A 33 -57.36 25.37 -15.22
N ASN A 34 -57.49 25.49 -16.53
CA ASN A 34 -58.79 25.79 -17.14
C ASN A 34 -59.70 24.55 -17.17
N GLU A 35 -60.94 24.70 -17.62
CA GLU A 35 -61.92 23.60 -17.73
C GLU A 35 -61.44 22.41 -18.58
N GLY A 36 -60.58 22.67 -19.56
CA GLY A 36 -59.94 21.64 -20.39
C GLY A 36 -58.68 21.00 -19.77
N GLY A 37 -58.32 21.34 -18.53
CA GLY A 37 -57.13 20.82 -17.84
C GLY A 37 -55.79 21.43 -18.28
N TYR A 38 -55.81 22.49 -19.11
CA TYR A 38 -54.61 23.22 -19.52
C TYR A 38 -54.11 24.13 -18.40
N ARG A 39 -52.79 24.16 -18.21
CA ARG A 39 -52.09 24.87 -17.13
C ARG A 39 -51.68 26.27 -17.57
N PHE A 40 -51.91 27.23 -16.70
CA PHE A 40 -51.52 28.63 -16.88
C PHE A 40 -50.68 29.11 -15.70
N TYR A 41 -49.64 29.87 -16.00
CA TYR A 41 -48.65 30.38 -15.04
C TYR A 41 -48.62 31.90 -15.13
N GLY A 42 -48.74 32.59 -14.00
CA GLY A 42 -48.69 34.03 -13.88
C GLY A 42 -47.26 34.52 -13.66
N GLU A 43 -47.13 35.81 -13.38
CA GLU A 43 -45.82 36.44 -13.17
C GLU A 43 -45.09 35.86 -11.94
N GLN A 44 -45.80 35.57 -10.85
CA GLN A 44 -45.20 34.98 -9.65
C GLN A 44 -44.59 33.59 -9.92
N GLU A 45 -45.25 32.77 -10.74
CA GLU A 45 -44.73 31.47 -11.15
C GLU A 45 -43.52 31.61 -12.07
N VAL A 46 -43.48 32.65 -12.92
CA VAL A 46 -42.32 32.97 -13.76
C VAL A 46 -41.13 33.38 -12.90
N ASP A 47 -41.33 34.27 -11.92
CA ASP A 47 -40.28 34.72 -11.00
C ASP A 47 -39.75 33.55 -10.16
N ARG A 48 -40.65 32.70 -9.66
CA ARG A 48 -40.26 31.48 -8.95
C ARG A 48 -39.48 30.52 -9.84
N LEU A 49 -39.90 30.34 -11.10
CA LEU A 49 -39.16 29.53 -12.06
C LEU A 49 -37.76 30.09 -12.32
N GLN A 50 -37.61 31.41 -12.43
CA GLN A 50 -36.31 32.05 -12.58
C GLN A 50 -35.39 31.74 -11.40
N GLN A 51 -35.91 31.80 -10.16
CA GLN A 51 -35.15 31.44 -8.96
C GLN A 51 -34.78 29.96 -8.93
N ILE A 52 -35.69 29.07 -9.32
CA ILE A 52 -35.42 27.64 -9.43
C ILE A 52 -34.25 27.38 -10.38
N LEU A 53 -34.27 28.02 -11.56
CA LEU A 53 -33.21 27.86 -12.56
C LEU A 53 -31.88 28.43 -12.04
N PHE A 54 -31.90 29.59 -11.39
CA PHE A 54 -30.71 30.22 -10.81
C PHE A 54 -29.99 29.32 -9.80
N TYR A 55 -30.73 28.66 -8.90
CA TYR A 55 -30.14 27.73 -7.94
C TYR A 55 -29.77 26.39 -8.60
N LYS A 56 -30.55 25.94 -9.58
CA LYS A 56 -30.26 24.70 -10.28
C LYS A 56 -28.95 24.77 -11.07
N GLU A 57 -28.68 25.91 -11.71
CA GLU A 57 -27.40 26.20 -12.36
C GLU A 57 -26.21 26.19 -11.39
N ARG A 58 -26.43 26.51 -10.11
CA ARG A 58 -25.42 26.48 -9.05
C ARG A 58 -25.25 25.10 -8.39
N GLY A 59 -25.88 24.07 -8.93
CA GLY A 59 -25.70 22.69 -8.49
C GLY A 59 -26.61 22.25 -7.36
N PHE A 60 -27.59 23.06 -6.94
CA PHE A 60 -28.54 22.66 -5.92
C PHE A 60 -29.47 21.54 -6.39
N GLU A 61 -29.81 20.64 -5.46
CA GLU A 61 -30.82 19.63 -5.70
C GLU A 61 -32.23 20.22 -5.60
N LEU A 62 -33.17 19.72 -6.40
CA LEU A 62 -34.54 20.27 -6.48
C LEU A 62 -35.25 20.31 -5.12
N LYS A 63 -34.96 19.34 -4.25
CA LYS A 63 -35.46 19.31 -2.88
C LYS A 63 -34.94 20.49 -2.06
N GLN A 64 -33.64 20.78 -2.15
CA GLN A 64 -33.03 21.91 -1.44
C GLN A 64 -33.61 23.23 -1.94
N ILE A 65 -33.74 23.38 -3.27
CA ILE A 65 -34.36 24.56 -3.89
C ILE A 65 -35.77 24.77 -3.37
N LYS A 66 -36.58 23.70 -3.29
CA LYS A 66 -37.93 23.77 -2.70
C LYS A 66 -37.90 24.28 -1.27
N ASP A 67 -37.06 23.68 -0.43
CA ASP A 67 -36.95 24.04 0.99
C ASP A 67 -36.46 25.49 1.20
N PHE A 68 -35.68 26.04 0.26
CA PHE A 68 -35.26 27.45 0.25
C PHE A 68 -36.39 28.39 -0.15
N LEU A 69 -37.09 28.08 -1.24
CA LEU A 69 -38.13 28.95 -1.79
C LEU A 69 -39.43 28.92 -0.98
N ASP A 70 -39.63 27.92 -0.13
CA ASP A 70 -40.81 27.78 0.73
C ASP A 70 -40.64 28.42 2.11
N ARG A 71 -39.41 28.71 2.54
CA ARG A 71 -39.13 29.33 3.85
C ARG A 71 -39.01 30.86 3.73
N LYS A 72 -39.90 31.59 4.41
CA LYS A 72 -39.91 33.05 4.44
C LYS A 72 -38.79 33.69 5.27
N ASP A 73 -38.16 32.91 6.15
CA ASP A 73 -37.25 33.41 7.19
C ASP A 73 -35.78 33.03 6.97
N LEU A 74 -35.44 32.41 5.83
CA LEU A 74 -34.07 32.02 5.53
C LEU A 74 -33.29 33.19 4.91
N ASP A 75 -32.13 33.48 5.49
CA ASP A 75 -31.10 34.30 4.85
C ASP A 75 -30.51 33.53 3.66
N PRO A 76 -30.74 33.98 2.41
CA PRO A 76 -30.24 33.30 1.22
C PRO A 76 -28.70 33.24 1.19
N LEU A 77 -28.01 34.21 1.79
CA LEU A 77 -26.55 34.26 1.79
C LEU A 77 -25.98 33.16 2.68
N ARG A 78 -26.48 33.05 3.92
CA ARG A 78 -26.07 31.99 4.86
C ARG A 78 -26.31 30.59 4.30
N SER A 79 -27.40 30.41 3.57
CA SER A 79 -27.73 29.13 2.90
C SER A 79 -26.75 28.77 1.80
N LEU A 80 -26.26 29.77 1.05
CA LEU A 80 -25.21 29.59 0.04
C LEU A 80 -23.86 29.25 0.70
N GLU A 81 -23.53 29.90 1.82
CA GLU A 81 -22.31 29.62 2.60
C GLU A 81 -22.31 28.19 3.15
N ASP A 82 -23.43 27.75 3.74
CA ASP A 82 -23.58 26.37 4.23
C ASP A 82 -23.43 25.35 3.08
N HIS A 83 -24.02 25.63 1.91
CA HIS A 83 -23.86 24.77 0.74
C HIS A 83 -22.43 24.74 0.20
N LEU A 84 -21.74 25.88 0.21
CA LEU A 84 -20.33 25.95 -0.18
C LEU A 84 -19.46 25.12 0.76
N ALA A 85 -19.70 25.18 2.08
CA ALA A 85 -19.02 24.35 3.07
C ALA A 85 -19.26 22.84 2.81
N ASP A 86 -20.51 22.45 2.54
CA ASP A 86 -20.85 21.07 2.17
C ASP A 86 -20.13 20.60 0.89
N LEU A 87 -20.01 21.47 -0.12
CA LEU A 87 -19.29 21.17 -1.35
C LEU A 87 -17.79 21.00 -1.11
N HIS A 88 -17.18 21.85 -0.27
CA HIS A 88 -15.78 21.69 0.14
C HIS A 88 -15.55 20.37 0.87
N ALA A 89 -16.40 20.01 1.84
CA ALA A 89 -16.30 18.74 2.55
C ALA A 89 -16.44 17.53 1.60
N LYS A 90 -17.34 17.61 0.61
CA LYS A 90 -17.47 16.57 -0.43
C LYS A 90 -16.22 16.48 -1.29
N LYS A 91 -15.61 17.61 -1.67
CA LYS A 91 -14.36 17.65 -2.44
C LYS A 91 -13.25 16.93 -1.69
N GLU A 92 -13.00 17.29 -0.43
CA GLU A 92 -11.96 16.65 0.39
C GLU A 92 -12.18 15.14 0.52
N ARG A 93 -13.44 14.72 0.71
CA ARG A 93 -13.79 13.29 0.77
C ARG A 93 -13.50 12.56 -0.55
N ILE A 94 -13.80 13.19 -1.69
CA ILE A 94 -13.52 12.63 -3.02
C ILE A 94 -12.01 12.56 -3.26
N GLU A 95 -11.26 13.60 -2.91
CA GLU A 95 -9.79 13.62 -3.02
C GLU A 95 -9.17 12.49 -2.19
N ALA A 96 -9.59 12.32 -0.94
CA ALA A 96 -9.14 11.20 -0.10
C ALA A 96 -9.51 9.82 -0.71
N MET A 97 -10.68 9.70 -1.35
CA MET A 97 -11.07 8.46 -2.02
C MET A 97 -10.23 8.20 -3.28
N ILE A 98 -9.90 9.24 -4.06
CA ILE A 98 -9.00 9.16 -5.21
C ILE A 98 -7.61 8.70 -4.75
N GLU A 99 -7.04 9.30 -3.70
CA GLU A 99 -5.75 8.89 -3.15
C GLU A 99 -5.75 7.44 -2.69
N ASN A 100 -6.80 7.00 -1.99
CA ASN A 100 -6.96 5.60 -1.57
C ASN A 100 -7.05 4.64 -2.76
N LEU A 101 -7.80 5.00 -3.81
CA LEU A 101 -7.89 4.21 -5.02
C LEU A 101 -6.56 4.19 -5.78
N MET A 102 -5.84 5.31 -5.85
CA MET A 102 -4.50 5.37 -6.45
C MET A 102 -3.53 4.44 -5.72
N ARG A 103 -3.51 4.47 -4.38
CA ARG A 103 -2.71 3.54 -3.57
C ARG A 103 -3.10 2.08 -3.81
N THR A 104 -4.39 1.79 -3.88
CA THR A 104 -4.92 0.44 -4.15
C THR A 104 -4.52 -0.04 -5.54
N ILE A 105 -4.67 0.81 -6.56
CA ILE A 105 -4.26 0.52 -7.94
C ILE A 105 -2.76 0.33 -8.02
N GLN A 106 -1.96 1.14 -7.33
CA GLN A 106 -0.50 1.00 -7.30
C GLN A 106 -0.09 -0.31 -6.62
N ALA A 107 -0.72 -0.67 -5.49
CA ALA A 107 -0.48 -1.95 -4.82
C ALA A 107 -0.88 -3.14 -5.72
N GLN A 108 -2.02 -3.07 -6.39
CA GLN A 108 -2.49 -4.12 -7.29
C GLN A 108 -1.67 -4.19 -8.59
N LYS A 109 -1.27 -3.06 -9.17
CA LYS A 109 -0.39 -3.00 -10.34
C LYS A 109 1.03 -3.44 -9.99
N GLY A 110 1.56 -3.09 -8.82
CA GLY A 110 2.81 -3.67 -8.31
C GLY A 110 2.71 -5.19 -8.22
N TYR A 111 1.64 -5.73 -7.64
CA TYR A 111 1.48 -7.18 -7.56
C TYR A 111 1.20 -7.89 -8.89
N ARG A 112 0.57 -7.24 -9.89
CA ARG A 112 0.17 -7.87 -11.16
C ARG A 112 1.02 -7.51 -12.39
N SER A 113 1.73 -6.39 -12.39
CA SER A 113 2.53 -5.88 -13.52
C SER A 113 4.03 -6.05 -13.34
N MET A 114 4.48 -6.43 -12.13
CA MET A 114 5.89 -6.70 -11.90
C MET A 114 6.23 -8.08 -12.48
N THR A 115 7.26 -8.10 -13.32
CA THR A 115 7.95 -9.33 -13.70
C THR A 115 8.40 -10.08 -12.44
N ALA A 116 8.65 -11.38 -12.53
CA ALA A 116 9.16 -12.16 -11.39
C ALA A 116 10.42 -11.51 -10.79
N SER A 117 11.31 -10.99 -11.65
CA SER A 117 12.50 -10.23 -11.28
C SER A 117 12.19 -8.95 -10.48
N GLU A 118 11.22 -8.14 -10.91
CA GLU A 118 10.83 -6.92 -10.18
C GLU A 118 10.18 -7.27 -8.83
N LYS A 119 9.34 -8.31 -8.76
CA LYS A 119 8.73 -8.78 -7.50
C LYS A 119 9.80 -9.22 -6.51
N PHE A 120 10.78 -9.96 -7.01
CA PHE A 120 11.92 -10.42 -6.25
C PHE A 120 12.80 -9.25 -5.78
N GLN A 121 12.98 -8.22 -6.61
CA GLN A 121 13.68 -7.01 -6.22
C GLN A 121 12.97 -6.28 -5.07
N ALA A 122 11.66 -6.06 -5.17
CA ALA A 122 10.90 -5.40 -4.10
C ALA A 122 10.86 -6.23 -2.80
N PHE A 123 10.90 -7.56 -2.89
CA PHE A 123 11.05 -8.43 -1.73
C PHE A 123 12.40 -8.21 -1.03
N LYS A 124 13.51 -8.19 -1.78
CA LYS A 124 14.84 -7.90 -1.23
C LYS A 124 14.93 -6.50 -0.64
N ASP A 125 14.35 -5.49 -1.31
CA ASP A 125 14.34 -4.10 -0.81
C ASP A 125 13.59 -4.00 0.53
N ARG A 126 12.49 -4.74 0.71
CA ARG A 126 11.79 -4.83 1.99
C ARG A 126 12.66 -5.46 3.07
N LEU A 127 13.35 -6.57 2.79
CA LEU A 127 14.24 -7.21 3.76
C LEU A 127 15.39 -6.28 4.18
N ILE A 128 15.97 -5.53 3.25
CA ILE A 128 17.00 -4.52 3.56
C ILE A 128 16.42 -3.43 4.46
N GLN A 129 15.22 -2.92 4.16
CA GLN A 129 14.56 -1.90 4.99
C GLN A 129 14.27 -2.40 6.40
N GLU A 130 13.76 -3.63 6.55
CA GLU A 130 13.48 -4.23 7.85
C GLU A 130 14.77 -4.44 8.66
N ASN A 131 15.84 -4.89 8.00
CA ASN A 131 17.16 -5.04 8.62
C ASN A 131 17.77 -3.69 9.03
N GLU A 132 17.70 -2.66 8.17
CA GLU A 132 18.17 -1.30 8.47
C GLU A 132 17.38 -0.66 9.62
N ALA A 133 16.07 -0.84 9.65
CA ALA A 133 15.22 -0.32 10.73
C ALA A 133 15.52 -0.97 12.09
N THR A 134 15.86 -2.26 12.08
CA THR A 134 16.10 -3.03 13.30
C THR A 134 17.54 -2.93 13.80
N TYR A 135 18.51 -2.95 12.88
CA TYR A 135 19.93 -3.11 13.21
C TYR A 135 20.87 -2.09 12.55
N GLY A 136 20.38 -1.21 11.67
CA GLY A 136 21.22 -0.34 10.84
C GLY A 136 22.17 0.55 11.64
N THR A 137 21.72 1.16 12.73
CA THR A 137 22.58 1.98 13.60
C THR A 137 23.70 1.16 14.23
N GLU A 138 23.36 0.00 14.81
CA GLU A 138 24.34 -0.89 15.47
C GLU A 138 25.37 -1.43 14.47
N LEU A 139 24.92 -1.84 13.28
CA LEU A 139 25.80 -2.38 12.24
C LEU A 139 26.82 -1.34 11.79
N ARG A 140 26.43 -0.07 11.64
CA ARG A 140 27.34 1.01 11.24
C ARG A 140 28.34 1.36 12.34
N GLU A 141 27.92 1.32 13.61
CA GLU A 141 28.81 1.53 14.75
C GLU A 141 29.86 0.42 14.89
N ARG A 142 29.47 -0.84 14.63
CA ARG A 142 30.35 -2.00 14.80
C ARG A 142 31.23 -2.30 13.59
N TYR A 143 30.72 -2.10 12.37
CA TYR A 143 31.37 -2.54 11.14
C TYR A 143 31.74 -1.41 10.17
N GLY A 144 31.21 -0.20 10.38
CA GLY A 144 31.43 0.94 9.47
C GLY A 144 30.30 1.15 8.47
N ASP A 145 30.08 2.41 8.11
CA ASP A 145 28.99 2.81 7.21
C ASP A 145 29.17 2.26 5.78
N GLU A 146 30.41 2.22 5.28
CA GLU A 146 30.69 1.75 3.93
C GLU A 146 30.55 0.24 3.79
N GLU A 147 30.95 -0.53 4.82
CA GLU A 147 30.79 -1.97 4.87
C GLU A 147 29.30 -2.37 4.88
N VAL A 148 28.47 -1.67 5.65
CA VAL A 148 27.01 -1.90 5.70
C VAL A 148 26.37 -1.54 4.37
N LYS A 149 26.75 -0.41 3.75
CA LYS A 149 26.26 -0.04 2.40
C LYS A 149 26.64 -1.08 1.36
N GLN A 150 27.89 -1.55 1.35
CA GLN A 150 28.34 -2.58 0.41
C GLN A 150 27.58 -3.90 0.61
N ALA A 151 27.36 -4.33 1.84
CA ALA A 151 26.58 -5.53 2.15
C ALA A 151 25.13 -5.41 1.65
N ASN A 152 24.46 -4.29 1.92
CA ASN A 152 23.11 -4.03 1.44
C ASN A 152 23.03 -3.97 -0.09
N GLN A 153 24.01 -3.33 -0.75
CA GLN A 153 24.08 -3.27 -2.21
C GLN A 153 24.29 -4.66 -2.82
N HIS A 154 25.17 -5.48 -2.22
CA HIS A 154 25.41 -6.84 -2.69
C HIS A 154 24.15 -7.70 -2.57
N PHE A 155 23.44 -7.62 -1.43
CA PHE A 155 22.16 -8.30 -1.26
C PHE A 155 21.10 -7.80 -2.26
N ALA A 156 21.02 -6.48 -2.46
CA ALA A 156 20.09 -5.88 -3.43
C ALA A 156 20.36 -6.36 -4.87
N GLN A 157 21.61 -6.61 -5.25
CA GLN A 157 22.00 -7.02 -6.61
C GLN A 157 22.02 -8.55 -6.81
N MET A 158 21.79 -9.34 -5.76
CA MET A 158 21.78 -10.80 -5.84
C MET A 158 20.70 -11.31 -6.82
N SER A 159 21.08 -12.24 -7.70
CA SER A 159 20.14 -12.86 -8.64
C SER A 159 19.14 -13.78 -7.92
N GLU A 160 17.99 -14.04 -8.56
CA GLU A 160 16.97 -14.97 -8.04
C GLU A 160 17.55 -16.39 -7.84
N GLU A 161 18.34 -16.87 -8.79
CA GLU A 161 19.05 -18.16 -8.71
C GLU A 161 20.00 -18.22 -7.52
N ASN A 162 20.80 -17.17 -7.29
CA ASN A 162 21.71 -17.12 -6.16
C ASN A 162 20.96 -17.08 -4.83
N HIS A 163 19.86 -16.32 -4.74
CA HIS A 163 19.06 -16.28 -3.53
C HIS A 163 18.38 -17.62 -3.23
N GLN A 164 17.83 -18.28 -4.25
CA GLN A 164 17.25 -19.61 -4.11
C GLN A 164 18.32 -20.60 -3.60
N ARG A 165 19.51 -20.58 -4.21
CA ARG A 165 20.63 -21.40 -3.76
C ARG A 165 21.06 -21.08 -2.32
N TRP A 166 21.08 -19.80 -1.95
CA TRP A 166 21.42 -19.35 -0.60
C TRP A 166 20.42 -19.88 0.45
N GLN A 167 19.12 -19.86 0.15
CA GLN A 167 18.08 -20.41 1.03
C GLN A 167 18.15 -21.95 1.12
N GLU A 168 18.36 -22.64 0.00
CA GLU A 168 18.51 -24.10 0.00
C GLU A 168 19.70 -24.56 0.83
N LEU A 169 20.84 -23.86 0.69
CA LEU A 169 22.03 -24.11 1.47
C LEU A 169 21.78 -23.87 2.97
N ASP A 170 21.12 -22.77 3.34
CA ASP A 170 20.77 -22.49 4.74
C ASP A 170 19.94 -23.61 5.38
N GLN A 171 18.88 -24.03 4.68
CA GLN A 171 17.98 -25.09 5.16
C GLN A 171 18.72 -26.43 5.29
N GLU A 172 19.55 -26.79 4.32
CA GLU A 172 20.32 -28.04 4.36
C GLU A 172 21.37 -28.02 5.48
N ILE A 173 22.05 -26.88 5.69
CA ILE A 173 22.99 -26.71 6.80
C ILE A 173 22.27 -26.91 8.13
N LYS A 174 21.15 -26.20 8.38
CA LYS A 174 20.37 -26.33 9.61
C LYS A 174 19.88 -27.76 9.85
N ARG A 175 19.41 -28.44 8.79
CA ARG A 175 18.96 -29.84 8.86
C ARG A 175 20.11 -30.78 9.23
N LEU A 176 21.29 -30.59 8.63
CA LEU A 176 22.47 -31.40 8.94
C LEU A 176 23.03 -31.13 10.33
N LEU A 177 22.97 -29.89 10.83
CA LEU A 177 23.37 -29.55 12.20
C LEU A 177 22.49 -30.26 13.23
N GLN A 178 21.17 -30.25 13.05
CA GLN A 178 20.24 -31.00 13.91
C GLN A 178 20.55 -32.50 13.87
N LYS A 179 20.77 -33.05 12.68
CA LYS A 179 21.15 -34.45 12.51
C LYS A 179 22.47 -34.77 13.21
N ALA A 180 23.48 -33.91 13.08
CA ALA A 180 24.79 -34.07 13.70
C ALA A 180 24.68 -34.17 15.22
N LEU A 181 23.87 -33.31 15.84
CA LEU A 181 23.64 -33.37 17.29
C LEU A 181 22.82 -34.60 17.69
N ALA A 182 21.77 -34.94 16.95
CA ALA A 182 20.94 -36.11 17.24
C ALA A 182 21.73 -37.44 17.16
N GLU A 183 22.67 -37.53 16.22
CA GLU A 183 23.51 -38.71 16.02
C GLU A 183 24.88 -38.62 16.72
N ASN A 184 25.14 -37.56 17.50
CA ASN A 184 26.39 -37.30 18.23
C ASN A 184 27.64 -37.34 17.33
N TRP A 185 27.56 -36.72 16.15
CA TRP A 185 28.74 -36.51 15.29
C TRP A 185 29.76 -35.63 16.01
N LYS A 186 31.02 -35.75 15.61
CA LYS A 186 32.13 -34.92 16.08
C LYS A 186 32.48 -33.84 15.04
N PRO A 187 32.98 -32.67 15.46
CA PRO A 187 33.43 -31.62 14.54
C PRO A 187 34.45 -32.11 13.50
N GLU A 188 35.28 -33.10 13.84
CA GLU A 188 36.32 -33.67 12.99
C GLU A 188 35.82 -34.78 12.05
N ASP A 189 34.54 -35.15 12.10
CA ASP A 189 33.98 -36.19 11.23
C ASP A 189 33.85 -35.69 9.78
N GLU A 190 33.95 -36.59 8.80
CA GLU A 190 33.74 -36.26 7.38
C GLU A 190 32.31 -35.75 7.08
N ASN A 191 31.33 -36.18 7.86
CA ASN A 191 29.98 -35.63 7.74
C ASN A 191 29.92 -34.15 8.15
N SER A 192 30.72 -33.75 9.14
CA SER A 192 30.85 -32.36 9.59
C SER A 192 31.61 -31.51 8.57
N ARG A 193 32.60 -32.09 7.88
CA ARG A 193 33.26 -31.45 6.72
C ARG A 193 32.26 -31.03 5.65
N LYS A 194 31.27 -31.87 5.36
CA LYS A 194 30.21 -31.55 4.39
C LYS A 194 29.42 -30.30 4.81
N ILE A 195 29.10 -30.15 6.10
CA ILE A 195 28.41 -28.96 6.62
C ILE A 195 29.28 -27.72 6.39
N VAL A 196 30.58 -27.80 6.65
CA VAL A 196 31.52 -26.69 6.45
C VAL A 196 31.66 -26.33 4.96
N GLN A 197 31.64 -27.31 4.06
CA GLN A 197 31.63 -27.08 2.60
C GLN A 197 30.36 -26.35 2.16
N LEU A 198 29.19 -26.79 2.62
CA LEU A 198 27.92 -26.12 2.32
C LEU A 198 27.89 -24.70 2.89
N HIS A 199 28.44 -24.48 4.08
CA HIS A 199 28.54 -23.14 4.67
C HIS A 199 29.56 -22.24 3.93
N LYS A 200 30.67 -22.81 3.43
CA LYS A 200 31.59 -22.12 2.52
C LYS A 200 30.86 -21.68 1.24
N GLU A 201 30.11 -22.59 0.61
CA GLU A 201 29.29 -22.26 -0.56
C GLU A 201 28.27 -21.16 -0.24
N TRP A 202 27.62 -21.24 0.92
CA TRP A 202 26.62 -20.27 1.37
C TRP A 202 27.22 -18.87 1.52
N LEU A 203 28.40 -18.75 2.12
CA LEU A 203 29.15 -17.49 2.20
C LEU A 203 29.56 -17.00 0.81
N GLN A 204 29.99 -17.89 -0.07
CA GLN A 204 30.45 -17.55 -1.43
C GLN A 204 29.34 -17.03 -2.34
N VAL A 205 28.06 -17.32 -2.04
CA VAL A 205 26.93 -16.71 -2.74
C VAL A 205 26.90 -15.19 -2.53
N THR A 206 27.25 -14.74 -1.32
CA THR A 206 27.17 -13.33 -0.92
C THR A 206 28.53 -12.61 -0.87
N ASP A 207 29.63 -13.36 -0.92
CA ASP A 207 30.98 -12.81 -0.91
C ASP A 207 31.92 -13.64 -1.80
N LYS A 208 32.33 -13.04 -2.92
CA LYS A 208 33.26 -13.68 -3.87
C LYS A 208 34.70 -13.76 -3.36
N HIS A 209 35.05 -13.08 -2.28
CA HIS A 209 36.40 -13.04 -1.69
C HIS A 209 36.50 -13.93 -0.45
N TYR A 210 36.09 -15.19 -0.59
CA TYR A 210 36.23 -16.18 0.47
C TYR A 210 37.69 -16.40 0.86
N SER A 211 37.93 -16.56 2.16
CA SER A 211 39.15 -17.14 2.70
C SER A 211 38.83 -17.95 3.95
N ALA A 212 39.60 -19.00 4.24
CA ALA A 212 39.42 -19.77 5.47
C ALA A 212 39.49 -18.90 6.73
N THR A 213 40.36 -17.88 6.76
CA THR A 213 40.50 -16.96 7.89
C THR A 213 39.22 -16.14 8.11
N LYS A 214 38.60 -15.64 7.04
CA LYS A 214 37.32 -14.91 7.13
C LYS A 214 36.19 -15.83 7.59
N HIS A 215 36.14 -17.05 7.08
CA HIS A 215 35.14 -18.05 7.47
C HIS A 215 35.20 -18.36 8.97
N ILE A 216 36.41 -18.60 9.51
CA ILE A 216 36.61 -18.82 10.96
C ILE A 216 36.22 -17.57 11.76
N GLY A 217 36.59 -16.38 11.29
CA GLY A 217 36.22 -15.12 11.94
C GLY A 217 34.71 -14.92 12.04
N ILE A 218 33.97 -15.21 10.97
CA ILE A 218 32.50 -15.15 10.95
C ILE A 218 31.92 -16.18 11.93
N ALA A 219 32.41 -17.42 11.90
CA ALA A 219 31.90 -18.48 12.77
C ALA A 219 32.09 -18.21 14.26
N GLN A 220 33.11 -17.43 14.63
CA GLN A 220 33.31 -17.01 16.02
C GLN A 220 32.18 -16.10 16.52
N LEU A 221 31.54 -15.33 15.64
CA LEU A 221 30.41 -14.47 16.00
C LEU A 221 29.17 -15.30 16.39
N TYR A 222 29.05 -16.53 15.89
CA TYR A 222 27.87 -17.38 16.12
C TYR A 222 27.69 -17.80 17.58
N ILE A 223 28.76 -17.76 18.37
CA ILE A 223 28.75 -18.08 19.81
C ILE A 223 28.96 -16.84 20.70
N VAL A 224 29.25 -15.68 20.10
CA VAL A 224 29.50 -14.42 20.83
C VAL A 224 28.27 -13.51 20.83
N ASP A 225 27.48 -13.52 19.75
CA ASP A 225 26.25 -12.76 19.64
C ASP A 225 25.04 -13.69 19.74
N GLU A 226 24.21 -13.49 20.76
CA GLU A 226 23.05 -14.35 21.05
C GLU A 226 22.07 -14.44 19.88
N ARG A 227 22.03 -13.44 18.98
CA ARG A 227 21.17 -13.47 17.79
C ARG A 227 21.63 -14.52 16.78
N PHE A 228 22.94 -14.60 16.54
CA PHE A 228 23.49 -15.64 15.65
C PHE A 228 23.41 -17.02 16.29
N THR A 229 23.58 -17.10 17.62
CA THR A 229 23.33 -18.35 18.35
C THR A 229 21.89 -18.80 18.15
N ALA A 230 20.92 -17.92 18.43
CA ALA A 230 19.49 -18.22 18.27
C ALA A 230 19.11 -18.60 16.83
N TYR A 231 19.78 -18.03 15.82
CA TYR A 231 19.52 -18.35 14.42
C TYR A 231 19.81 -19.82 14.06
N TYR A 232 20.93 -20.37 14.54
CA TYR A 232 21.28 -21.78 14.30
C TYR A 232 20.63 -22.72 15.32
N ASP A 233 20.42 -22.25 16.55
CA ASP A 233 19.86 -23.04 17.65
C ASP A 233 18.32 -23.05 17.68
N GLU A 234 17.66 -22.35 16.75
CA GLU A 234 16.19 -22.20 16.67
C GLU A 234 15.44 -23.53 16.86
N ALA A 235 15.92 -24.59 16.19
CA ALA A 235 15.31 -25.92 16.24
C ALA A 235 15.96 -26.85 17.28
N GLN A 236 17.25 -26.67 17.58
CA GLN A 236 17.99 -27.51 18.53
C GLN A 236 19.20 -26.77 19.09
N GLN A 237 19.26 -26.66 20.42
CA GLN A 237 20.35 -25.97 21.10
C GLN A 237 21.70 -26.68 20.89
N GLY A 238 22.76 -25.89 20.68
CA GLY A 238 24.13 -26.36 20.46
C GLY A 238 24.55 -26.45 18.98
N CYS A 239 23.66 -26.13 18.03
CA CYS A 239 23.97 -26.17 16.60
C CYS A 239 25.00 -25.10 16.23
N ALA A 240 24.88 -23.89 16.78
CA ALA A 240 25.82 -22.80 16.58
C ALA A 240 27.23 -23.19 17.03
N ALA A 241 27.37 -23.73 18.25
CA ALA A 241 28.65 -24.16 18.80
C ALA A 241 29.28 -25.28 17.97
N PHE A 242 28.49 -26.28 17.59
CA PHE A 242 28.97 -27.39 16.76
C PHE A 242 29.43 -26.92 15.37
N LEU A 243 28.69 -26.02 14.73
CA LEU A 243 29.07 -25.42 13.47
C LEU A 243 30.40 -24.66 13.60
N THR A 244 30.56 -23.83 14.64
CA THR A 244 31.78 -23.06 14.89
C THR A 244 33.00 -23.95 15.07
N ASP A 245 32.90 -25.01 15.87
CA ASP A 245 34.03 -25.93 16.08
C ASP A 245 34.36 -26.73 14.81
N SER A 246 33.35 -27.14 14.04
CA SER A 246 33.53 -27.81 12.75
C SER A 246 34.25 -26.91 11.74
N ILE A 247 33.84 -25.64 11.64
CA ILE A 247 34.49 -24.64 10.77
C ILE A 247 35.93 -24.41 11.22
N ARG A 248 36.19 -24.29 12.54
CA ARG A 248 37.54 -24.07 13.08
C ARG A 248 38.49 -25.21 12.68
N TYR A 249 38.00 -26.45 12.66
CA TYR A 249 38.78 -27.61 12.25
C TYR A 249 38.97 -27.68 10.73
N TRP A 250 37.88 -27.59 9.95
CA TRP A 250 37.90 -27.91 8.53
C TRP A 250 38.22 -26.74 7.59
N ALA A 251 37.94 -25.48 7.95
CA ALA A 251 37.94 -24.37 7.00
C ALA A 251 39.28 -24.19 6.27
N LYS A 252 40.42 -24.44 6.94
CA LYS A 252 41.76 -24.39 6.34
C LYS A 252 42.16 -25.65 5.57
N LEU A 253 41.50 -26.77 5.85
CA LEU A 253 41.75 -28.06 5.18
C LEU A 253 40.98 -28.19 3.86
N ILE A 254 39.94 -27.37 3.68
CA ILE A 254 39.08 -27.36 2.48
C ILE A 254 39.21 -26.06 1.65
N ASP A 255 40.15 -25.19 2.01
CA ASP A 255 40.49 -24.00 1.23
C ASP A 255 41.39 -24.37 0.05
#